data_AF-A0A1J3IAN9-F1
#
_entry.id   AF-A0A1J3IAN9-F1
#
_cell.length_a   1.000
_cell.length_b   1.000
_cell.length_c   1.000
_cell.angle_alpha   90.00
_cell.angle_beta   90.00
_cell.angle_gamma   90.00
#
_symmetry.space_group_name_H-M   'P 1'
#
loop_
_entity.id
_entity.type
_entity.pdbx_description
1 polymer ?
#
loop_
_entity_poly.entity_id
_entity_poly.type
_entity_poly.pdbx_seq_one_letter_code
_entity_poly.pdbx_strand_id
1 'polypeptide(L)'
;WDSEADMIATVTDAISNELNITISKDLGDFVGIEDHISAMMSLLCLELEEVRMVGIWGPLGIGKSTIARALFNRLARQFQRCIF
;
A
#
# COMPACT_ATOMS: atom_id res chain seq x y z
N TRP A 1 29.52 -1.20 4.16
CA TRP A 1 28.94 -2.54 4.00
C TRP A 1 29.61 -3.38 5.05
N ASP A 2 28.88 -3.73 6.10
CA ASP A 2 29.48 -4.20 7.34
C ASP A 2 29.46 -5.75 7.42
N SER A 3 28.66 -6.41 6.55
CA SER A 3 28.64 -7.86 6.33
C SER A 3 28.11 -8.24 4.93
N GLU A 4 28.31 -9.50 4.51
CA GLU A 4 27.70 -10.07 3.31
C GLU A 4 26.16 -10.05 3.40
N ALA A 5 25.60 -10.26 4.59
CA ALA A 5 24.16 -10.20 4.83
C ALA A 5 23.60 -8.81 4.52
N ASP A 6 24.31 -7.74 4.87
CA ASP A 6 23.89 -6.36 4.58
C ASP A 6 23.88 -6.08 3.07
N MET A 7 24.83 -6.67 2.33
CA MET A 7 24.87 -6.55 0.87
C MET A 7 23.66 -7.24 0.24
N ILE A 8 23.35 -8.47 0.69
CA ILE A 8 22.20 -9.25 0.20
C ILE A 8 20.90 -8.50 0.52
N ALA A 9 20.74 -7.98 1.74
CA ALA A 9 19.56 -7.23 2.14
C ALA A 9 19.37 -5.98 1.26
N THR A 10 20.43 -5.21 1.04
CA THR A 10 20.38 -4.00 0.21
C THR A 10 19.99 -4.30 -1.24
N VAL A 11 20.58 -5.35 -1.84
CA VAL A 11 20.25 -5.76 -3.21
C VAL A 11 18.81 -6.27 -3.30
N THR A 12 18.38 -7.05 -2.30
CA THR A 12 17.02 -7.58 -2.25
C THR A 12 15.99 -6.46 -2.15
N ASP A 13 16.21 -5.47 -1.28
CA ASP A 13 15.33 -4.31 -1.14
C ASP A 13 15.28 -3.47 -2.41
N ALA A 14 16.43 -3.22 -3.05
CA ALA A 14 16.48 -2.47 -4.30
C ALA A 14 15.66 -3.15 -5.42
N ILE A 15 15.88 -4.46 -5.64
CA ILE A 15 15.14 -5.23 -6.64
C ILE A 15 13.65 -5.25 -6.31
N SER A 16 13.32 -5.45 -5.04
CA SER A 16 11.93 -5.57 -4.62
C SER A 16 11.17 -4.25 -4.72
N ASN A 17 11.84 -3.11 -4.54
CA ASN A 17 11.27 -1.78 -4.79
C ASN A 17 11.00 -1.55 -6.28
N GLU A 18 11.94 -1.93 -7.16
CA GLU A 18 11.80 -1.79 -8.61
C GLU A 18 10.64 -2.63 -9.17
N LEU A 19 10.53 -3.89 -8.72
CA LEU A 19 9.44 -4.79 -9.13
C LEU A 19 8.07 -4.28 -8.67
N ASN A 20 8.01 -3.58 -7.54
CA ASN A 20 6.75 -3.05 -7.00
C ASN A 20 6.17 -1.91 -7.83
N ILE A 21 7.02 -1.06 -8.42
CA ILE A 21 6.58 -0.05 -9.40
C ILE A 21 5.83 -0.73 -10.55
N THR A 22 6.22 -1.96 -10.90
CA THR A 22 5.63 -2.73 -11.99
C THR A 22 4.30 -3.38 -11.61
N ILE A 23 4.18 -3.92 -10.38
CA ILE A 23 2.94 -4.55 -9.87
C ILE A 23 1.83 -3.51 -9.61
N SER A 24 2.20 -2.26 -9.28
CA SER A 24 1.24 -1.14 -9.13
C SER A 24 0.40 -0.85 -10.38
N LYS A 25 0.76 -1.37 -11.57
CA LYS A 25 0.03 -1.12 -12.82
C LYS A 25 -1.35 -1.78 -12.85
N ASP A 26 -1.61 -2.80 -12.03
CA ASP A 26 -2.92 -3.45 -11.93
C ASP A 26 -4.00 -2.48 -11.39
N LEU A 27 -3.59 -1.37 -10.77
CA LEU A 27 -4.49 -0.29 -10.36
C LEU A 27 -4.76 0.75 -11.45
N GLY A 28 -3.95 0.79 -12.51
CA GLY A 28 -4.04 1.78 -13.57
C GLY A 28 -5.34 1.68 -14.38
N ASP A 29 -5.99 0.51 -14.35
CA ASP A 29 -7.24 0.26 -15.09
C ASP A 29 -8.49 0.77 -14.35
N PHE A 30 -8.37 1.18 -13.08
CA PHE A 30 -9.51 1.68 -12.29
C PHE A 30 -9.60 3.21 -12.33
N VAL A 31 -10.61 3.73 -13.03
CA VAL A 31 -10.91 5.17 -13.07
C VAL A 31 -11.27 5.68 -11.68
N GLY A 32 -10.62 6.78 -11.24
CA GLY A 32 -10.91 7.44 -9.96
C GLY A 32 -10.33 6.75 -8.71
N ILE A 33 -9.56 5.67 -8.87
CA ILE A 33 -8.98 4.96 -7.72
C ILE A 33 -7.97 5.82 -6.94
N GLU A 34 -7.20 6.66 -7.63
CA GLU A 34 -6.20 7.52 -6.98
C GLU A 34 -6.86 8.57 -6.07
N ASP A 35 -8.04 9.09 -6.45
CA ASP A 35 -8.81 10.02 -5.61
C ASP A 35 -9.28 9.34 -4.32
N HIS A 36 -9.78 8.11 -4.43
CA HIS A 36 -10.18 7.30 -3.28
C HIS A 36 -8.98 6.96 -2.37
N ILE A 37 -7.83 6.60 -2.95
CA ILE A 37 -6.59 6.37 -2.19
C ILE A 37 -6.16 7.65 -1.47
N SER A 38 -6.14 8.79 -2.15
CA SER A 38 -5.74 10.08 -1.58
C SER A 38 -6.64 10.48 -0.39
N ALA A 39 -7.95 10.30 -0.52
CA ALA A 39 -8.90 10.52 0.57
C ALA A 39 -8.62 9.58 1.77
N MET A 40 -8.33 8.30 1.52
CA MET A 40 -8.00 7.33 2.57
C MET A 40 -6.68 7.65 3.27
N MET A 41 -5.63 8.01 2.52
CA MET A 41 -4.33 8.41 3.06
C MET A 41 -4.48 9.59 4.02
N SER A 42 -5.32 10.56 3.65
CA SER A 42 -5.63 11.73 4.48
C SER A 42 -6.32 11.34 5.79
N LEU A 43 -7.23 10.35 5.77
CA LEU A 43 -7.91 9.86 6.97
C LEU A 43 -7.00 9.03 7.88
N LEU A 44 -6.08 8.27 7.30
CA LEU A 44 -5.16 7.42 8.04
C LEU A 44 -4.10 8.22 8.80
N CYS A 45 -3.67 9.37 8.25
CA CYS A 45 -2.62 10.22 8.83
C CYS A 45 -1.39 9.41 9.30
N LEU A 46 -0.75 8.70 8.37
CA LEU A 46 0.35 7.76 8.67
C LEU A 46 1.59 8.39 9.33
N GLU A 47 1.68 9.71 9.35
CA GLU A 47 2.77 10.48 9.99
C GLU A 47 2.64 10.56 11.51
N LEU A 48 1.48 10.20 12.07
CA LEU A 48 1.24 10.20 13.51
C LEU A 48 1.49 8.81 14.10
N GLU A 49 2.21 8.74 15.21
CA GLU A 49 2.46 7.50 15.97
C GLU A 49 1.23 7.08 16.82
N GLU A 50 0.05 7.04 16.20
CA GLU A 50 -1.21 6.69 16.86
C GLU A 50 -1.90 5.50 16.16
N VAL A 51 -2.68 4.74 16.93
CA VAL A 51 -3.50 3.65 16.38
C VAL A 51 -4.84 4.20 15.91
N ARG A 52 -5.19 3.96 14.65
CA ARG A 52 -6.43 4.44 14.03
C ARG A 52 -7.16 3.32 13.29
N MET A 53 -8.50 3.38 13.33
CA MET A 53 -9.36 2.49 12.56
C MET A 53 -10.21 3.32 11.59
N VAL A 54 -10.17 2.97 10.30
CA VAL A 54 -10.93 3.62 9.23
C VAL A 54 -11.73 2.54 8.50
N GLY A 55 -13.01 2.77 8.26
CA GLY A 55 -13.91 1.84 7.58
C GLY A 55 -14.36 2.35 6.22
N ILE A 56 -14.53 1.45 5.26
CA ILE A 56 -15.15 1.73 3.96
C ILE A 56 -16.59 1.24 3.97
N TRP A 57 -17.56 2.13 3.78
CA TRP A 57 -18.98 1.82 3.79
C TRP A 57 -19.66 2.30 2.50
N GLY A 58 -20.73 1.62 2.10
CA GLY A 58 -21.53 1.99 0.93
C GLY A 58 -22.30 0.82 0.32
N PRO A 59 -23.08 1.07 -0.75
CA PRO A 59 -23.91 0.07 -1.43
C PRO A 59 -23.13 -1.15 -1.94
N LEU A 60 -23.83 -2.24 -2.23
CA LEU A 60 -23.25 -3.42 -2.89
C LEU A 60 -22.72 -3.02 -4.28
N GLY A 61 -21.59 -3.59 -4.69
CA GLY A 61 -21.02 -3.37 -6.02
C GLY A 61 -20.27 -2.05 -6.24
N ILE A 62 -20.27 -1.12 -5.27
CA ILE A 62 -19.61 0.20 -5.42
C ILE A 62 -18.07 0.15 -5.41
N GLY A 63 -17.46 -1.03 -5.26
CA GLY A 63 -16.00 -1.18 -5.27
C GLY A 63 -15.28 -1.04 -3.93
N LYS A 64 -15.97 -1.17 -2.78
CA LYS A 64 -15.35 -1.10 -1.43
C LYS A 64 -14.10 -1.98 -1.29
N SER A 65 -14.23 -3.26 -1.64
CA SER A 65 -13.12 -4.23 -1.57
C SER A 65 -12.01 -3.92 -2.57
N THR A 66 -12.35 -3.33 -3.72
CA THR A 66 -11.37 -2.86 -4.72
C THR A 66 -10.52 -1.73 -4.15
N ILE A 67 -11.15 -0.72 -3.53
CA ILE A 67 -10.44 0.38 -2.86
C ILE A 67 -9.57 -0.15 -1.71
N ALA A 68 -10.10 -1.05 -0.87
CA ALA A 68 -9.32 -1.65 0.21
C ALA A 68 -8.09 -2.39 -0.31
N ARG A 69 -8.23 -3.16 -1.39
CA ARG A 69 -7.12 -3.91 -2.00
C ARG A 69 -6.07 -2.99 -2.62
N ALA A 70 -6.53 -1.93 -3.29
CA ALA A 70 -5.64 -0.91 -3.85
C ALA A 70 -4.79 -0.24 -2.76
N LEU A 71 -5.44 0.15 -1.66
CA LEU A 71 -4.79 0.75 -0.51
C LEU A 71 -3.81 -0.23 0.17
N PHE A 72 -4.19 -1.50 0.32
CA PHE A 72 -3.33 -2.54 0.85
C PHE A 72 -2.06 -2.71 0.01
N ASN A 73 -2.20 -2.84 -1.31
CA ASN A 73 -1.05 -3.00 -2.21
C ASN A 73 -0.07 -1.81 -2.12
N ARG A 74 -0.58 -0.61 -1.82
CA ARG A 74 0.25 0.60 -1.67
C ARG A 74 0.93 0.70 -0.30
N LEU A 75 0.26 0.28 0.77
CA LEU A 75 0.70 0.53 2.14
C LEU A 75 1.35 -0.68 2.83
N ALA A 76 1.08 -1.90 2.38
CA ALA A 76 1.49 -3.15 3.05
C ALA A 76 2.96 -3.19 3.48
N ARG A 77 3.86 -2.58 2.69
CA ARG A 77 5.32 -2.58 2.93
C ARG A 77 5.80 -1.52 3.91
N GLN A 78 4.98 -0.54 4.23
CA GLN A 78 5.28 0.46 5.26
C GLN A 78 5.09 -0.11 6.68
N PHE A 79 4.48 -1.29 6.79
CA PHE A 79 4.22 -1.96 8.06
C PHE A 79 5.01 -3.25 8.15
N GLN A 80 5.48 -3.57 9.36
CA GLN A 80 6.15 -4.86 9.63
C GLN A 80 5.21 -6.05 9.40
N ARG A 81 3.89 -5.86 9.57
CA ARG A 81 2.85 -6.87 9.33
C ARG A 81 1.63 -6.22 8.67
N CYS A 82 1.06 -6.91 7.69
CA CYS A 82 -0.14 -6.49 6.99
C CYS A 82 -0.96 -7.74 6.62
N ILE A 83 -2.28 -7.66 6.73
CA ILE A 83 -3.22 -8.75 6.41
C ILE A 83 -4.38 -8.16 5.62
N PHE A 84 -4.80 -8.86 4.57
CA PHE A 84 -5.98 -8.53 3.76
C PHE A 84 -7.01 -9.65 3.81
#